data_AF-A0A953IUM0-F1
#
_entry.id   AF-A0A953IUM0-F1
#
_cell.length_a   1.000
_cell.length_b   1.000
_cell.length_c   1.000
_cell.angle_alpha   90.00
_cell.angle_beta   90.00
_cell.angle_gamma   90.00
#
_symmetry.space_group_name_H-M   'P 1'
#
loop_
_entity.id
_entity.type
_entity.pdbx_description
1 polymer ?
#
loop_
_entity_poly.entity_id
_entity_poly.type
_entity_poly.pdbx_seq_one_letter_code
_entity_poly.pdbx_strand_id
1 'polypeptide(L)'
;MTPTDYDFLRKLLKDRSGLVLSADKQYLVESRLLPVARKAGLSTLTELVAKLRGAGADALTNDVVEAMTTNESFFFRDKLPFEHFQNFIMPALLATRAKQKRIRIWCAAASTGQEPYSIAMVLKEMAKQIEGFRIEIIGTDISTEVLEKAKAGIYSQFEVQRGLPIQLLVKNFTQVGEMWQLASDVRAMVQFRPLNLLRDFSSLGMMDVIYCRNVLIYFDQATKVDVIDRLAKLTAPDGFLSLGAAETVVGLTDSFKAVTGRRGIYSPNGATPAAQGGAVLKFAQAPVAASGGMR
;
A
#
# COMPACT_ATOMS: atom_id res chain seq x y z
N MET A 1 26.30 17.86 -12.02
CA MET A 1 25.85 17.90 -10.61
C MET A 1 27.06 17.66 -9.73
N THR A 2 27.30 18.49 -8.72
CA THR A 2 28.44 18.31 -7.80
C THR A 2 28.13 17.28 -6.71
N PRO A 3 29.13 16.70 -6.01
CA PRO A 3 28.88 15.85 -4.85
C PRO A 3 28.04 16.55 -3.76
N THR A 4 28.28 17.85 -3.53
CA THR A 4 27.51 18.68 -2.58
C THR A 4 26.05 18.86 -3.01
N ASP A 5 25.79 19.00 -4.31
CA ASP A 5 24.42 19.05 -4.84
C ASP A 5 23.71 17.72 -4.61
N TYR A 6 24.41 16.61 -4.85
CA TYR A 6 23.86 15.28 -4.65
C TYR A 6 23.53 15.02 -3.17
N ASP A 7 24.44 15.33 -2.25
CA ASP A 7 24.19 15.16 -0.82
C ASP A 7 23.03 16.03 -0.31
N PHE A 8 22.87 17.24 -0.85
CA PHE A 8 21.69 18.05 -0.57
C PHE A 8 20.39 17.35 -1.02
N LEU A 9 20.35 16.80 -2.24
CA LEU A 9 19.17 16.08 -2.74
C LEU A 9 18.89 14.83 -1.91
N ARG A 10 19.92 14.07 -1.52
CA ARG A 10 19.77 12.89 -0.65
C ARG A 10 19.14 13.27 0.68
N LYS A 11 19.61 14.34 1.30
CA LYS A 11 19.05 14.85 2.56
C LYS A 11 17.61 15.33 2.36
N LEU A 12 17.35 16.12 1.33
CA LEU A 12 16.01 16.63 1.01
C LEU A 12 15.01 15.49 0.81
N LEU A 13 15.35 14.49 0.01
CA LEU A 13 14.49 13.33 -0.27
C LEU A 13 14.27 12.49 1.00
N LYS A 14 15.31 12.25 1.79
CA LYS A 14 15.17 11.57 3.07
C LYS A 14 14.22 12.33 4.00
N ASP A 15 14.39 13.64 4.15
CA ASP A 15 13.59 14.46 5.07
C ASP A 15 12.13 14.60 4.61
N ARG A 16 11.88 14.57 3.29
CA ARG A 16 10.55 14.78 2.71
C ARG A 16 9.78 13.48 2.45
N SER A 17 10.43 12.38 2.13
CA SER A 17 9.76 11.11 1.79
C SER A 17 10.31 9.87 2.48
N GLY A 18 11.42 10.00 3.23
CA GLY A 18 12.08 8.89 3.90
C GLY A 18 13.03 8.11 2.99
N LEU A 19 13.08 8.45 1.70
CA LEU A 19 13.87 7.75 0.71
C LEU A 19 15.37 7.87 1.00
N VAL A 20 16.00 6.75 1.33
CA VAL A 20 17.44 6.65 1.47
C VAL A 20 18.08 6.31 0.13
N LEU A 21 18.83 7.26 -0.41
CA LEU A 21 19.65 7.05 -1.60
C LEU A 21 21.10 6.74 -1.20
N SER A 22 21.66 5.69 -1.77
CA SER A 22 23.07 5.32 -1.64
C SER A 22 23.95 6.18 -2.56
N ALA A 23 25.25 6.23 -2.28
CA ALA A 23 26.18 7.10 -3.01
C ALA A 23 26.27 6.74 -4.51
N ASP A 24 26.12 5.47 -4.86
CA ASP A 24 26.19 4.90 -6.21
C ASP A 24 24.94 5.15 -7.06
N LYS A 25 23.85 5.69 -6.48
CA LYS A 25 22.57 5.92 -7.19
C LYS A 25 22.43 7.31 -7.81
N GLN A 26 23.54 8.01 -8.06
CA GLN A 26 23.52 9.32 -8.69
C GLN A 26 22.82 9.30 -10.06
N TYR A 27 23.06 8.27 -10.87
CA TYR A 27 22.42 8.11 -12.19
C TYR A 27 20.88 8.10 -12.13
N LEU A 28 20.31 7.58 -11.03
CA LEU A 28 18.86 7.51 -10.83
C LEU A 28 18.28 8.91 -10.63
N VAL A 29 18.96 9.73 -9.84
CA VAL A 29 18.60 11.14 -9.65
C VAL A 29 18.69 11.88 -10.98
N GLU A 30 19.74 11.66 -11.76
CA GLU A 30 19.90 12.34 -13.05
C GLU A 30 18.78 12.00 -14.03
N SER A 31 18.50 10.72 -14.23
CA SER A 31 17.45 10.26 -15.14
C SER A 31 16.04 10.75 -14.76
N ARG A 32 15.72 10.82 -13.46
CA ARG A 32 14.38 11.19 -12.97
C ARG A 32 14.18 12.68 -12.79
N LEU A 33 15.21 13.44 -12.40
CA LEU A 33 15.08 14.87 -12.12
C LEU A 33 15.38 15.78 -13.31
N LEU A 34 16.04 15.29 -14.37
CA LEU A 34 16.23 16.08 -15.59
C LEU A 34 14.89 16.50 -16.25
N PRO A 35 13.89 15.61 -16.38
CA PRO A 35 12.55 16.00 -16.85
C PRO A 35 11.90 17.06 -15.95
N VAL A 36 12.05 16.95 -14.63
CA VAL A 36 11.52 17.93 -13.66
C VAL A 36 12.20 19.30 -13.84
N ALA A 37 13.52 19.33 -13.98
CA ALA A 37 14.28 20.55 -14.26
C ALA A 37 13.78 21.23 -15.55
N ARG A 38 13.64 20.47 -16.63
CA ARG A 38 13.13 20.99 -17.93
C ARG A 38 11.72 21.57 -17.81
N LYS A 39 10.80 20.87 -17.13
CA LYS A 39 9.44 21.36 -16.87
C LYS A 39 9.44 22.67 -16.09
N ALA A 40 10.42 22.86 -15.19
CA ALA A 40 10.60 24.08 -14.41
C ALA A 40 11.36 25.20 -15.14
N GLY A 41 11.68 25.03 -16.43
CA GLY A 41 12.43 25.99 -17.25
C GLY A 41 13.93 26.02 -16.97
N LEU A 42 14.48 24.95 -16.37
CA LEU A 42 15.89 24.85 -15.99
C LEU A 42 16.62 23.89 -16.92
N SER A 43 17.86 24.21 -17.25
CA SER A 43 18.67 23.44 -18.21
C SER A 43 19.52 22.37 -17.54
N THR A 44 19.81 22.53 -16.24
CA THR A 44 20.72 21.65 -15.50
C THR A 44 20.18 21.26 -14.12
N LEU A 45 20.66 20.13 -13.58
CA LEU A 45 20.35 19.73 -12.21
C LEU A 45 21.01 20.64 -11.16
N THR A 46 22.12 21.28 -11.51
CA THR A 46 22.75 22.26 -10.63
C THR A 46 21.87 23.51 -10.49
N GLU A 47 21.24 23.99 -11.57
CA GLU A 47 20.20 25.03 -11.49
C GLU A 47 18.98 24.58 -10.67
N LEU A 48 18.55 23.32 -10.85
CA LEU A 48 17.46 22.74 -10.05
C LEU A 48 17.78 22.79 -8.56
N VAL A 49 18.97 22.33 -8.16
CA VAL A 49 19.41 22.35 -6.77
C VAL A 49 19.56 23.77 -6.23
N ALA A 50 20.10 24.70 -7.01
CA ALA A 50 20.18 26.10 -6.62
C ALA A 50 18.79 26.68 -6.33
N LYS A 51 17.80 26.38 -7.18
CA LYS A 51 16.40 26.81 -6.99
C LYS A 51 15.76 26.17 -5.76
N LEU A 52 16.01 24.88 -5.50
CA LEU A 52 15.51 24.16 -4.32
C LEU A 52 16.05 24.69 -2.99
N ARG A 53 17.23 25.33 -2.99
CA ARG A 53 17.80 25.97 -1.79
C ARG A 53 17.19 27.34 -1.49
N GLY A 54 16.50 27.95 -2.46
CA GLY A 54 15.86 29.26 -2.30
C GLY A 54 14.51 29.19 -1.59
N ALA A 55 14.00 30.36 -1.18
CA ALA A 55 12.65 30.48 -0.64
C ALA A 55 11.59 30.22 -1.73
N GLY A 56 10.42 29.69 -1.33
CA GLY A 56 9.29 29.46 -2.25
C GLY A 56 9.42 28.20 -3.13
N ALA A 57 10.35 27.29 -2.83
CA ALA A 57 10.60 26.09 -3.62
C ALA A 57 9.70 24.89 -3.29
N ASP A 58 8.62 25.05 -2.51
CA ASP A 58 7.83 23.91 -2.02
C ASP A 58 7.15 23.13 -3.16
N ALA A 59 6.59 23.81 -4.17
CA ALA A 59 5.98 23.14 -5.32
C ALA A 59 7.02 22.32 -6.10
N LEU A 60 8.20 22.89 -6.34
CA LEU A 60 9.30 22.20 -7.02
C LEU A 60 9.85 21.05 -6.18
N THR A 61 9.88 21.21 -4.86
CA THR A 61 10.27 20.13 -3.93
C THR A 61 9.29 18.97 -4.02
N ASN A 62 7.99 19.24 -4.13
CA ASN A 62 6.98 18.19 -4.31
C ASN A 62 7.17 17.47 -5.65
N ASP A 63 7.40 18.19 -6.75
CA ASP A 63 7.68 17.59 -8.06
C ASP A 63 8.94 16.69 -8.03
N VAL A 64 9.97 17.11 -7.29
CA VAL A 64 11.21 16.32 -7.10
C VAL A 64 10.94 15.07 -6.27
N VAL A 65 10.16 15.18 -5.20
CA VAL A 65 9.76 14.02 -4.38
C VAL A 65 8.94 13.04 -5.21
N GLU A 66 7.92 13.52 -5.91
CA GLU A 66 7.03 12.77 -6.80
C GLU A 66 7.85 11.95 -7.80
N ALA A 67 8.75 12.59 -8.55
CA ALA A 67 9.61 11.94 -9.54
C ALA A 67 10.56 10.88 -8.95
N MET A 68 10.95 11.04 -7.68
CA MET A 68 11.88 10.13 -7.01
C MET A 68 11.19 8.97 -6.28
N THR A 69 9.87 9.00 -6.13
CA THR A 69 9.12 7.83 -5.63
C THR A 69 9.25 6.64 -6.59
N THR A 70 9.26 5.43 -6.06
CA THR A 70 9.24 4.21 -6.88
C THR A 70 7.92 3.50 -6.66
N ASN A 71 7.06 3.58 -7.68
CA ASN A 71 5.64 3.24 -7.57
C ASN A 71 5.30 1.90 -8.24
N GLU A 72 6.13 0.88 -8.01
CA GLU A 72 5.87 -0.44 -8.59
C GLU A 72 4.81 -1.19 -7.77
N SER A 73 3.65 -1.41 -8.39
CA SER A 73 2.55 -2.18 -7.83
C SER A 73 1.88 -3.04 -8.91
N PHE A 74 1.21 -4.10 -8.49
CA PHE A 74 0.42 -4.97 -9.36
C PHE A 74 -0.66 -5.70 -8.56
N PHE A 75 -1.71 -6.12 -9.25
CA PHE A 75 -2.85 -6.77 -8.61
C PHE A 75 -2.41 -8.08 -7.96
N PHE A 76 -2.92 -8.34 -6.76
CA PHE A 76 -2.67 -9.55 -5.99
C PHE A 76 -1.18 -9.86 -5.74
N ARG A 77 -0.35 -8.82 -5.59
CA ARG A 77 1.09 -8.94 -5.30
C ARG A 77 1.38 -9.89 -4.14
N ASP A 78 2.23 -10.88 -4.39
CA ASP A 78 2.65 -11.94 -3.46
C ASP A 78 1.56 -12.95 -3.03
N LYS A 79 0.35 -12.94 -3.61
CA LYS A 79 -0.82 -13.84 -3.39
C LYS A 79 -1.21 -14.12 -1.92
N LEU A 80 -0.31 -14.66 -1.11
CA LEU A 80 -0.43 -14.97 0.32
C LEU A 80 -1.07 -13.84 1.16
N PRO A 81 -0.75 -12.54 1.00
CA PRO A 81 -1.41 -11.50 1.80
C PRO A 81 -2.94 -11.46 1.61
N PHE A 82 -3.41 -11.74 0.39
CA PHE A 82 -4.83 -11.78 0.05
C PHE A 82 -5.48 -13.12 0.45
N GLU A 83 -4.73 -14.22 0.40
CA GLU A 83 -5.19 -15.50 0.95
C GLU A 83 -5.31 -15.44 2.49
N HIS A 84 -4.36 -14.79 3.18
CA HIS A 84 -4.43 -14.52 4.62
C HIS A 84 -5.57 -13.57 4.94
N PHE A 85 -5.81 -12.55 4.11
CA PHE A 85 -6.96 -11.67 4.23
C PHE A 85 -8.28 -12.45 4.23
N GLN A 86 -8.49 -13.24 3.18
CA GLN A 86 -9.74 -13.99 2.96
C GLN A 86 -9.95 -15.11 3.99
N ASN A 87 -8.91 -15.89 4.27
CA ASN A 87 -9.05 -17.16 4.98
C ASN A 87 -8.69 -17.08 6.48
N PHE A 88 -8.17 -15.95 6.94
CA PHE A 88 -7.74 -15.81 8.33
C PHE A 88 -8.18 -14.47 8.94
N ILE A 89 -7.76 -13.34 8.35
CA ILE A 89 -8.01 -12.01 8.92
C ILE A 89 -9.50 -11.69 8.94
N MET A 90 -10.18 -11.78 7.79
CA MET A 90 -11.61 -11.50 7.69
C MET A 90 -12.46 -12.41 8.60
N PRO A 91 -12.29 -13.75 8.57
CA PRO A 91 -12.89 -14.66 9.56
C PRO A 91 -12.78 -14.20 11.01
N ALA A 92 -11.58 -13.81 11.45
CA ALA A 92 -11.34 -13.34 12.82
C ALA A 92 -12.09 -12.03 13.10
N LEU A 93 -11.99 -11.04 12.20
CA LEU A 93 -12.64 -9.74 12.36
C LEU A 93 -14.16 -9.82 12.32
N LEU A 94 -14.75 -10.68 11.48
CA LEU A 94 -16.19 -10.87 11.43
C LEU A 94 -16.72 -11.41 12.78
N ALA A 95 -15.95 -12.28 13.45
CA ALA A 95 -16.29 -12.76 14.77
C ALA A 95 -16.16 -11.66 15.84
N THR A 96 -15.03 -10.94 15.89
CA THR A 96 -14.80 -9.92 16.94
C THR A 96 -15.60 -8.64 16.74
N ARG A 97 -16.01 -8.34 15.50
CA ARG A 97 -16.85 -7.17 15.16
C ARG A 97 -18.32 -7.52 14.95
N ALA A 98 -18.78 -8.73 15.33
CA ALA A 98 -20.16 -9.16 15.11
C ALA A 98 -21.22 -8.19 15.67
N LYS A 99 -20.93 -7.53 16.80
CA LYS A 99 -21.82 -6.52 17.41
C LYS A 99 -21.74 -5.15 16.74
N GLN A 100 -20.53 -4.69 16.42
CA GLN A 100 -20.30 -3.34 15.87
C GLN A 100 -20.56 -3.26 14.37
N LYS A 101 -20.45 -4.40 13.66
CA LYS A 101 -20.63 -4.54 12.21
C LYS A 101 -19.84 -3.51 11.40
N ARG A 102 -18.63 -3.16 11.86
CA ARG A 102 -17.74 -2.21 11.20
C ARG A 102 -16.32 -2.76 11.13
N ILE A 103 -15.71 -2.66 9.96
CA ILE A 103 -14.31 -3.03 9.72
C ILE A 103 -13.62 -1.89 8.95
N ARG A 104 -12.42 -1.51 9.37
CA ARG A 104 -11.60 -0.48 8.72
C ARG A 104 -10.26 -1.04 8.30
N ILE A 105 -9.93 -0.86 7.03
CA ILE A 105 -8.73 -1.35 6.37
C ILE A 105 -7.96 -0.17 5.82
N TRP A 106 -6.66 -0.12 6.07
CA TRP A 106 -5.78 0.92 5.54
C TRP A 106 -4.65 0.30 4.71
N CYS A 107 -4.53 0.71 3.45
CA CYS A 107 -3.37 0.46 2.58
C CYS A 107 -2.45 1.69 2.59
N ALA A 108 -1.38 1.60 3.39
CA ALA A 108 -0.30 2.57 3.46
C ALA A 108 0.68 2.36 2.30
N ALA A 109 0.88 3.41 1.49
CA ALA A 109 1.56 3.38 0.19
C ALA A 109 0.78 2.59 -0.88
N ALA A 110 -0.45 3.01 -1.13
CA ALA A 110 -1.38 2.37 -2.05
C ALA A 110 -0.97 2.45 -3.53
N SER A 111 -0.01 3.33 -3.87
CA SER A 111 0.49 3.54 -5.23
C SER A 111 -0.67 3.75 -6.22
N THR A 112 -0.62 3.10 -7.38
CA THR A 112 -1.65 3.19 -8.44
C THR A 112 -2.91 2.36 -8.15
N GLY A 113 -3.13 1.96 -6.89
CA GLY A 113 -4.42 1.45 -6.39
C GLY A 113 -4.63 -0.06 -6.47
N GLN A 114 -3.69 -0.83 -7.03
CA GLN A 114 -3.90 -2.26 -7.25
C GLN A 114 -4.07 -3.05 -5.93
N GLU A 115 -3.34 -2.70 -4.86
CA GLU A 115 -3.49 -3.37 -3.57
C GLU A 115 -4.87 -3.16 -2.93
N PRO A 116 -5.36 -1.92 -2.70
CA PRO A 116 -6.69 -1.72 -2.13
C PRO A 116 -7.79 -2.25 -3.04
N TYR A 117 -7.63 -2.22 -4.37
CA TYR A 117 -8.61 -2.83 -5.28
C TYR A 117 -8.59 -4.36 -5.27
N SER A 118 -7.43 -5.00 -5.08
CA SER A 118 -7.37 -6.43 -4.83
C SER A 118 -8.12 -6.81 -3.55
N ILE A 119 -7.99 -6.03 -2.48
CA ILE A 119 -8.77 -6.22 -1.24
C ILE A 119 -10.27 -6.03 -1.51
N ALA A 120 -10.65 -4.97 -2.22
CA ALA A 120 -12.05 -4.70 -2.58
C ALA A 120 -12.67 -5.85 -3.39
N MET A 121 -11.93 -6.40 -4.37
CA MET A 121 -12.36 -7.56 -5.15
C MET A 121 -12.53 -8.81 -4.29
N VAL A 122 -11.63 -9.08 -3.33
CA VAL A 122 -11.81 -10.19 -2.37
C VAL A 122 -13.08 -10.00 -1.54
N LEU A 123 -13.32 -8.80 -1.02
CA LEU A 123 -14.53 -8.50 -0.25
C LEU A 123 -15.81 -8.68 -1.08
N LYS A 124 -15.79 -8.33 -2.37
CA LYS A 124 -16.91 -8.56 -3.29
C LYS A 124 -17.22 -10.04 -3.48
N GLU A 125 -16.21 -10.91 -3.55
CA GLU A 125 -16.42 -12.36 -3.54
C GLU A 125 -16.93 -12.88 -2.19
N MET A 126 -16.70 -12.15 -1.10
CA MET A 126 -17.18 -12.46 0.25
C MET A 126 -18.52 -11.81 0.62
N ALA A 127 -19.26 -11.24 -0.36
CA ALA A 127 -20.42 -10.40 -0.11
C ALA A 127 -21.47 -11.01 0.84
N LYS A 128 -21.71 -12.33 0.77
CA LYS A 128 -22.64 -13.03 1.67
C LYS A 128 -22.13 -13.11 3.11
N GLN A 129 -20.84 -13.36 3.29
CA GLN A 129 -20.21 -13.49 4.61
C GLN A 129 -20.13 -12.14 5.34
N ILE A 130 -20.03 -11.04 4.59
CA ILE A 130 -19.91 -9.68 5.12
C ILE A 130 -21.25 -8.94 5.15
N GLU A 131 -22.37 -9.63 4.93
CA GLU A 131 -23.69 -9.01 4.93
C GLU A 131 -23.96 -8.25 6.25
N GLY A 132 -24.43 -7.01 6.09
CA GLY A 132 -24.67 -6.09 7.21
C GLY A 132 -23.41 -5.46 7.82
N PHE A 133 -22.21 -5.79 7.35
CA PHE A 133 -20.99 -5.09 7.78
C PHE A 133 -20.75 -3.83 6.92
N ARG A 134 -20.40 -2.73 7.59
CA ARG A 134 -19.83 -1.55 6.96
C ARG A 134 -18.31 -1.68 6.92
N ILE A 135 -17.75 -1.87 5.72
CA ILE A 135 -16.30 -1.97 5.52
C ILE A 135 -15.77 -0.70 4.86
N GLU A 136 -14.76 -0.09 5.45
CA GLU A 136 -14.06 1.07 4.89
C GLU A 136 -12.65 0.64 4.45
N ILE A 137 -12.30 0.90 3.19
CA ILE A 137 -10.93 0.74 2.68
C ILE A 137 -10.36 2.14 2.40
N ILE A 138 -9.24 2.45 3.03
CA ILE A 138 -8.52 3.71 2.83
C ILE A 138 -7.20 3.38 2.14
N GLY A 139 -6.98 3.93 0.95
CA GLY A 139 -5.68 3.87 0.27
C GLY A 139 -4.97 5.21 0.41
N THR A 140 -3.73 5.21 0.88
CA THR A 140 -2.96 6.45 1.00
C THR A 140 -1.60 6.37 0.36
N ASP A 141 -1.15 7.46 -0.24
CA ASP A 141 0.18 7.57 -0.82
C ASP A 141 0.72 9.00 -0.68
N ILE A 142 2.04 9.15 -0.72
CA ILE A 142 2.69 10.46 -0.78
C ILE A 142 2.58 11.06 -2.19
N SER A 143 2.57 10.19 -3.20
CA SER A 143 2.49 10.56 -4.61
C SER A 143 1.05 10.91 -4.96
N THR A 144 0.82 12.13 -5.43
CA THR A 144 -0.52 12.56 -5.85
C THR A 144 -0.87 12.02 -7.23
N GLU A 145 0.12 11.86 -8.12
CA GLU A 145 -0.06 11.36 -9.47
C GLU A 145 -0.61 9.93 -9.47
N VAL A 146 -0.03 9.05 -8.63
CA VAL A 146 -0.49 7.66 -8.55
C VAL A 146 -1.88 7.56 -7.91
N LEU A 147 -2.21 8.45 -6.97
CA LEU A 147 -3.55 8.49 -6.38
C LEU A 147 -4.61 8.93 -7.39
N GLU A 148 -4.31 9.88 -8.26
CA GLU A 148 -5.24 10.26 -9.34
C GLU A 148 -5.44 9.11 -10.32
N LYS A 149 -4.37 8.40 -10.68
CA LYS A 149 -4.49 7.16 -11.49
C LYS A 149 -5.31 6.09 -10.76
N ALA A 150 -5.09 5.90 -9.47
CA ALA A 150 -5.84 4.94 -8.66
C ALA A 150 -7.34 5.28 -8.63
N LYS A 151 -7.70 6.56 -8.40
CA LYS A 151 -9.08 7.05 -8.44
C LYS A 151 -9.73 6.84 -9.81
N ALA A 152 -9.00 7.13 -10.90
CA ALA A 152 -9.49 6.88 -12.25
C ALA A 152 -9.74 5.37 -12.50
N GLY A 153 -8.92 4.50 -11.89
CA GLY A 153 -9.03 3.05 -12.03
C GLY A 153 -8.89 2.59 -13.48
N ILE A 154 -8.04 3.27 -14.25
CA ILE A 154 -7.74 2.97 -15.65
C ILE A 154 -6.33 2.38 -15.71
N TYR A 155 -6.22 1.21 -16.31
CA TYR A 155 -5.01 0.39 -16.35
C TYR A 155 -4.75 -0.11 -17.76
N SER A 156 -3.48 -0.24 -18.12
CA SER A 156 -3.08 -0.83 -19.40
C SER A 156 -3.34 -2.35 -19.42
N GLN A 157 -3.34 -2.93 -20.62
CA GLN A 157 -3.37 -4.39 -20.81
C GLN A 157 -2.32 -5.11 -19.95
N PHE A 158 -1.08 -4.59 -19.92
CA PHE A 158 0.01 -5.17 -19.14
C PHE A 158 -0.29 -5.18 -17.65
N GLU A 159 -0.79 -4.07 -17.11
CA GLU A 159 -1.08 -3.94 -15.68
C GLU A 159 -2.20 -4.88 -15.23
N VAL A 160 -3.27 -5.03 -16.03
CA VAL A 160 -4.37 -5.93 -15.69
C VAL A 160 -4.05 -7.40 -15.94
N GLN A 161 -3.02 -7.73 -16.72
CA GLN A 161 -2.54 -9.11 -16.88
C GLN A 161 -1.50 -9.49 -15.82
N ARG A 162 -0.94 -8.52 -15.09
CA ARG A 162 0.07 -8.75 -14.07
C ARG A 162 -0.58 -9.09 -12.72
N GLY A 163 -0.74 -10.38 -12.46
CA GLY A 163 -1.16 -10.94 -11.16
C GLY A 163 -2.67 -11.00 -10.92
N LEU A 164 -3.49 -10.33 -11.74
CA LEU A 164 -4.95 -10.39 -11.66
C LEU A 164 -5.48 -11.71 -12.27
N PRO A 165 -6.24 -12.53 -11.53
CA PRO A 165 -6.90 -13.69 -12.10
C PRO A 165 -7.89 -13.30 -13.20
N ILE A 166 -7.90 -14.03 -14.32
CA ILE A 166 -8.72 -13.72 -15.50
C ILE A 166 -10.22 -13.61 -15.18
N GLN A 167 -10.71 -14.45 -14.27
CA GLN A 167 -12.12 -14.41 -13.83
C GLN A 167 -12.46 -13.08 -13.14
N LEU A 168 -11.54 -12.53 -12.36
CA LEU A 168 -11.73 -11.23 -11.71
C LEU A 168 -11.60 -10.08 -12.70
N LEU A 169 -10.74 -10.19 -13.71
CA LEU A 169 -10.65 -9.21 -14.80
C LEU A 169 -11.99 -9.11 -15.53
N VAL A 170 -12.50 -10.24 -16.04
CA VAL A 170 -13.77 -10.28 -16.77
C VAL A 170 -14.95 -9.78 -15.93
N LYS A 171 -14.96 -10.07 -14.62
CA LYS A 171 -16.04 -9.68 -13.71
C LYS A 171 -16.01 -8.21 -13.32
N ASN A 172 -14.82 -7.60 -13.19
CA ASN A 172 -14.67 -6.30 -12.54
C ASN A 172 -14.10 -5.21 -13.46
N PHE A 173 -13.74 -5.51 -14.70
CA PHE A 173 -13.23 -4.51 -15.63
C PHE A 173 -14.01 -4.49 -16.94
N THR A 174 -14.04 -3.32 -17.56
CA THR A 174 -14.54 -3.12 -18.92
C THR A 174 -13.41 -2.57 -19.78
N GLN A 175 -13.22 -3.13 -20.97
CA GLN A 175 -12.26 -2.61 -21.92
C GLN A 175 -12.79 -1.32 -22.56
N VAL A 176 -11.97 -0.27 -22.54
CA VAL A 176 -12.26 1.05 -23.11
C VAL A 176 -11.10 1.42 -24.04
N GLY A 177 -11.27 1.16 -25.34
CA GLY A 177 -10.18 1.25 -26.31
C GLY A 177 -9.07 0.24 -25.98
N GLU A 178 -7.84 0.73 -25.83
CA GLU A 178 -6.67 -0.08 -25.45
C GLU A 178 -6.49 -0.24 -23.93
N MET A 179 -7.32 0.43 -23.13
CA MET A 179 -7.22 0.46 -21.68
C MET A 179 -8.34 -0.35 -21.04
N TRP A 180 -8.17 -0.65 -19.75
CA TRP A 180 -9.16 -1.33 -18.93
C TRP A 180 -9.58 -0.44 -17.79
N GLN A 181 -10.89 -0.27 -17.63
CA GLN A 181 -11.45 0.52 -16.56
C GLN A 181 -12.10 -0.38 -15.52
N LEU A 182 -11.70 -0.22 -14.26
CA LEU A 182 -12.27 -0.91 -13.12
C LEU A 182 -13.72 -0.45 -12.90
N ALA A 183 -14.59 -1.40 -12.60
CA ALA A 183 -16.00 -1.17 -12.36
C ALA A 183 -16.22 -0.14 -11.24
N SER A 184 -17.19 0.75 -11.44
CA SER A 184 -17.45 1.88 -10.54
C SER A 184 -17.83 1.44 -9.13
N ASP A 185 -18.49 0.31 -8.99
CA ASP A 185 -18.87 -0.28 -7.70
C ASP A 185 -17.64 -0.72 -6.89
N VAL A 186 -16.63 -1.33 -7.53
CA VAL A 186 -15.35 -1.67 -6.89
C VAL A 186 -14.57 -0.42 -6.54
N ARG A 187 -14.52 0.58 -7.44
CA ARG A 187 -13.86 1.87 -7.15
C ARG A 187 -14.45 2.58 -5.94
N ALA A 188 -15.78 2.56 -5.82
CA ALA A 188 -16.49 3.20 -4.72
C ALA A 188 -16.20 2.56 -3.34
N MET A 189 -15.64 1.35 -3.28
CA MET A 189 -15.24 0.70 -2.03
C MET A 189 -13.98 1.31 -1.40
N VAL A 190 -13.19 2.07 -2.16
CA VAL A 190 -11.88 2.59 -1.73
C VAL A 190 -11.88 4.11 -1.69
N GLN A 191 -11.44 4.67 -0.57
CA GLN A 191 -11.19 6.10 -0.42
C GLN A 191 -9.69 6.38 -0.51
N PHE A 192 -9.29 7.15 -1.52
CA PHE A 192 -7.90 7.55 -1.70
C PHE A 192 -7.61 8.91 -1.09
N ARG A 193 -6.52 9.01 -0.30
CA ARG A 193 -6.11 10.27 0.35
C ARG A 193 -4.58 10.45 0.29
N PRO A 194 -4.08 11.67 0.04
CA PRO A 194 -2.65 11.93 0.17
C PRO A 194 -2.22 11.81 1.63
N LEU A 195 -1.12 11.10 1.87
CA LEU A 195 -0.54 10.94 3.21
C LEU A 195 0.93 10.58 3.13
N ASN A 196 1.74 11.24 3.96
CA ASN A 196 3.14 10.93 4.11
C ASN A 196 3.35 10.16 5.42
N LEU A 197 3.91 8.94 5.33
CA LEU A 197 4.17 8.10 6.50
C LEU A 197 5.15 8.72 7.51
N LEU A 198 5.95 9.72 7.10
CA LEU A 198 6.82 10.47 8.01
C LEU A 198 6.08 11.52 8.86
N ARG A 199 4.82 11.80 8.54
CA ARG A 199 4.00 12.79 9.26
C ARG A 199 3.02 12.10 10.19
N ASP A 200 2.41 12.88 11.06
CA ASP A 200 1.33 12.38 11.90
C ASP A 200 0.16 11.90 11.03
N PHE A 201 -0.32 10.70 11.33
CA PHE A 201 -1.45 10.07 10.67
C PHE A 201 -2.51 9.62 11.68
N SER A 202 -2.43 10.10 12.93
CA SER A 202 -3.39 9.82 14.00
C SER A 202 -4.84 10.14 13.62
N SER A 203 -5.04 11.13 12.75
CA SER A 203 -6.35 11.53 12.23
C SER A 203 -7.07 10.45 11.42
N LEU A 204 -6.36 9.42 10.94
CA LEU A 204 -6.99 8.27 10.30
C LEU A 204 -7.83 7.44 11.30
N GLY A 205 -7.53 7.53 12.59
CA GLY A 205 -8.16 6.74 13.64
C GLY A 205 -7.78 5.26 13.61
N MET A 206 -8.37 4.49 14.51
CA MET A 206 -8.05 3.07 14.69
C MET A 206 -8.46 2.21 13.48
N MET A 207 -7.62 1.25 13.11
CA MET A 207 -7.76 0.32 11.98
C MET A 207 -7.80 -1.12 12.46
N ASP A 208 -8.61 -1.94 11.81
CA ASP A 208 -8.65 -3.39 12.07
C ASP A 208 -7.56 -4.11 11.29
N VAL A 209 -7.21 -3.61 10.09
CA VAL A 209 -6.11 -4.13 9.27
C VAL A 209 -5.33 -2.99 8.65
N ILE A 210 -4.01 -3.05 8.75
CA ILE A 210 -3.10 -2.15 8.02
C ILE A 210 -2.25 -2.99 7.07
N TYR A 211 -2.26 -2.65 5.79
CA TYR A 211 -1.29 -3.09 4.80
C TYR A 211 -0.24 -1.98 4.66
N CYS A 212 1.03 -2.31 4.92
CA CYS A 212 2.17 -1.40 4.74
C CYS A 212 3.26 -2.19 4.02
N ARG A 213 3.08 -2.38 2.71
CA ARG A 213 3.84 -3.35 1.92
C ARG A 213 4.74 -2.68 0.92
N ASN A 214 5.97 -3.18 0.83
CA ASN A 214 6.99 -2.78 -0.14
C ASN A 214 7.34 -1.28 -0.10
N VAL A 215 7.21 -0.63 1.06
CA VAL A 215 7.51 0.80 1.26
C VAL A 215 8.60 1.03 2.32
N LEU A 216 8.62 0.24 3.38
CA LEU A 216 9.60 0.37 4.46
C LEU A 216 11.01 0.03 3.98
N ILE A 217 11.14 -0.70 2.87
CA ILE A 217 12.43 -0.98 2.21
C ILE A 217 13.19 0.29 1.78
N TYR A 218 12.50 1.42 1.59
CA TYR A 218 13.12 2.69 1.19
C TYR A 218 13.65 3.52 2.36
N PHE A 219 13.26 3.18 3.59
CA PHE A 219 13.56 3.94 4.79
C PHE A 219 14.83 3.44 5.48
N ASP A 220 15.48 4.30 6.27
CA ASP A 220 16.52 3.86 7.21
C ASP A 220 15.91 3.15 8.43
N GLN A 221 16.75 2.49 9.21
CA GLN A 221 16.28 1.68 10.34
C GLN A 221 15.51 2.51 11.38
N ALA A 222 15.99 3.71 11.72
CA ALA A 222 15.33 4.57 12.70
C ALA A 222 13.93 4.99 12.22
N THR A 223 13.80 5.35 10.94
CA THR A 223 12.51 5.71 10.33
C THR A 223 11.56 4.52 10.28
N LYS A 224 12.06 3.31 9.97
CA LYS A 224 11.22 2.09 10.00
C LYS A 224 10.63 1.86 11.39
N VAL A 225 11.45 1.94 12.44
CA VAL A 225 11.01 1.74 13.83
C VAL A 225 9.93 2.76 14.19
N ASP A 226 10.18 4.04 13.97
CA ASP A 226 9.21 5.11 14.26
C ASP A 226 7.87 4.89 13.54
N VAL A 227 7.92 4.59 12.22
CA VAL A 227 6.70 4.34 11.45
C VAL A 227 5.95 3.13 11.99
N ILE A 228 6.63 2.00 12.21
CA ILE A 228 5.98 0.77 12.70
C ILE A 228 5.36 0.99 14.08
N ASP A 229 6.03 1.69 14.99
CA ASP A 229 5.49 1.98 16.32
C ASP A 229 4.26 2.88 16.26
N ARG A 230 4.22 3.85 15.34
CA ARG A 230 3.03 4.67 15.09
C ARG A 230 1.90 3.86 14.44
N LEU A 231 2.21 2.95 13.52
CA LEU A 231 1.22 2.01 12.98
C LEU A 231 0.59 1.17 14.09
N ALA A 232 1.40 0.66 15.02
CA ALA A 232 0.91 -0.15 16.15
C ALA A 232 -0.11 0.59 17.01
N LYS A 233 0.08 1.89 17.24
CA LYS A 233 -0.87 2.74 17.99
C LYS A 233 -2.20 2.93 17.27
N LEU A 234 -2.24 2.77 15.95
CA LEU A 234 -3.46 2.86 15.15
C LEU A 234 -4.09 1.48 14.90
N THR A 235 -3.38 0.38 15.12
CA THR A 235 -3.96 -0.96 14.96
C THR A 235 -4.79 -1.32 16.19
N ALA A 236 -6.01 -1.81 15.96
CA ALA A 236 -6.86 -2.32 17.02
C ALA A 236 -6.14 -3.44 17.81
N PRO A 237 -6.39 -3.60 19.12
CA PRO A 237 -5.71 -4.62 19.92
C PRO A 237 -5.85 -6.06 19.40
N ASP A 238 -6.91 -6.35 18.64
CA ASP A 238 -7.16 -7.62 17.95
C ASP A 238 -7.02 -7.51 16.41
N GLY A 239 -6.40 -6.43 15.93
CA GLY A 239 -6.15 -6.15 14.53
C GLY A 239 -4.84 -6.71 14.00
N PHE A 240 -4.56 -6.41 12.73
CA PHE A 240 -3.44 -7.00 12.00
C PHE A 240 -2.63 -5.97 11.21
N LEU A 241 -1.34 -6.23 11.08
CA LEU A 241 -0.44 -5.56 10.14
C LEU A 241 0.05 -6.58 9.10
N SER A 242 -0.03 -6.22 7.82
CA SER A 242 0.56 -6.98 6.72
C SER A 242 1.74 -6.22 6.11
N LEU A 243 2.91 -6.87 6.07
CA LEU A 243 4.13 -6.33 5.46
C LEU A 243 4.49 -7.10 4.17
N GLY A 244 5.31 -6.50 3.32
CA GLY A 244 5.81 -7.11 2.10
C GLY A 244 6.79 -8.24 2.38
N ALA A 245 7.03 -9.09 1.38
CA ALA A 245 7.81 -10.32 1.54
C ALA A 245 9.28 -10.12 2.01
N ALA A 246 9.83 -8.91 1.80
CA ALA A 246 11.19 -8.49 2.17
C ALA A 246 11.23 -7.59 3.43
N GLU A 247 10.11 -7.43 4.13
CA GLU A 247 9.98 -6.56 5.30
C GLU A 247 9.66 -7.39 6.55
N THR A 248 10.12 -6.93 7.71
CA THR A 248 9.90 -7.60 8.99
C THR A 248 9.93 -6.61 10.15
N VAL A 249 9.20 -6.90 11.23
CA VAL A 249 9.30 -6.19 12.51
C VAL A 249 10.37 -6.78 13.43
N VAL A 250 10.79 -8.03 13.15
CA VAL A 250 11.75 -8.78 13.99
C VAL A 250 13.10 -8.08 13.98
N GLY A 251 13.63 -7.78 15.17
CA GLY A 251 14.88 -7.04 15.33
C GLY A 251 14.76 -5.54 15.10
N LEU A 252 13.55 -5.01 14.88
CA LEU A 252 13.28 -3.57 14.77
C LEU A 252 12.51 -3.04 15.98
N THR A 253 11.42 -3.71 16.38
CA THR A 253 10.54 -3.25 17.46
C THR A 253 9.77 -4.41 18.08
N ASP A 254 9.37 -4.24 19.34
CA ASP A 254 8.49 -5.14 20.08
C ASP A 254 7.01 -4.74 20.00
N SER A 255 6.66 -3.68 19.25
CA SER A 255 5.26 -3.21 19.12
C SER A 255 4.35 -4.20 18.40
N PHE A 256 4.92 -5.10 17.58
CA PHE A 256 4.22 -6.13 16.84
C PHE A 256 4.89 -7.50 17.02
N LYS A 257 4.08 -8.56 16.94
CA LYS A 257 4.54 -9.95 16.94
C LYS A 257 4.05 -10.68 15.69
N ALA A 258 4.92 -11.49 15.09
CA ALA A 258 4.55 -12.31 13.95
C ALA A 258 3.45 -13.30 14.34
N VAL A 259 2.43 -13.45 13.49
CA VAL A 259 1.38 -14.44 13.69
C VAL A 259 1.90 -15.81 13.22
N THR A 260 1.87 -16.78 14.13
CA THR A 260 2.38 -18.13 13.87
C THR A 260 1.75 -18.75 12.63
N GLY A 261 2.59 -19.24 11.71
CA GLY A 261 2.15 -19.87 10.46
C GLY A 261 1.57 -18.93 9.41
N ARG A 262 1.59 -17.61 9.63
CA ARG A 262 1.08 -16.59 8.71
C ARG A 262 2.19 -15.61 8.32
N ARG A 263 2.99 -15.99 7.32
CA ARG A 263 4.14 -15.20 6.88
C ARG A 263 3.69 -13.78 6.47
N GLY A 264 4.40 -12.77 6.97
CA GLY A 264 4.13 -11.37 6.66
C GLY A 264 2.91 -10.78 7.37
N ILE A 265 2.27 -11.52 8.28
CA ILE A 265 1.16 -11.03 9.12
C ILE A 265 1.64 -10.89 10.55
N TYR A 266 1.29 -9.77 11.16
CA TYR A 266 1.69 -9.38 12.51
C TYR A 266 0.45 -8.92 13.30
N SER A 267 0.50 -9.08 14.61
CA SER A 267 -0.51 -8.59 15.56
C SER A 267 0.15 -7.68 16.61
N PRO A 268 -0.54 -6.67 17.16
CA PRO A 268 0.03 -5.82 18.19
C PRO A 268 0.55 -6.64 19.39
N ASN A 269 1.62 -6.19 20.03
CA ASN A 269 2.10 -6.86 21.23
C ASN A 269 1.11 -6.64 22.39
N GLY A 270 0.79 -7.71 23.10
CA GLY A 270 -0.33 -7.73 24.07
C GLY A 270 -1.71 -7.94 23.41
N ALA A 271 -1.77 -8.28 22.12
CA ALA A 271 -3.02 -8.57 21.43
C ALA A 271 -3.80 -9.73 22.08
N THR A 272 -5.13 -9.67 21.98
CA THR A 272 -6.02 -10.75 22.43
C THR A 272 -5.77 -12.06 21.67
N PRO A 273 -6.08 -13.23 22.27
CA PRO A 273 -5.82 -14.56 21.67
C PRO A 273 -6.40 -14.76 20.25
N ALA A 274 -7.50 -14.09 19.92
CA ALA A 274 -8.12 -14.13 18.60
C ALA A 274 -7.17 -13.68 17.47
N ALA A 275 -6.30 -12.70 17.73
CA ALA A 275 -5.32 -12.19 16.77
C ALA A 275 -4.02 -13.02 16.72
N GLN A 276 -3.78 -13.87 17.74
CA GLN A 276 -2.57 -14.70 17.84
C GLN A 276 -2.74 -16.09 17.20
N GLY A 277 -3.85 -16.35 16.50
CA GLY A 277 -4.09 -17.60 15.78
C GLY A 277 -4.91 -18.65 16.55
N GLY A 278 -5.58 -18.28 17.64
CA GLY A 278 -6.26 -19.21 18.55
C GLY A 278 -7.63 -19.76 18.11
N ALA A 279 -8.23 -19.31 17.00
CA ALA A 279 -9.51 -19.85 16.53
C ALA A 279 -9.54 -19.93 15.00
N VAL A 280 -9.24 -21.11 14.47
CA VAL A 280 -9.54 -21.44 13.07
C VAL A 280 -11.05 -21.71 12.98
N LEU A 281 -11.84 -20.68 12.68
CA LEU A 281 -13.20 -20.90 12.20
C LEU A 281 -13.08 -21.46 10.78
N LYS A 282 -13.32 -22.77 10.63
CA LYS A 282 -13.44 -23.42 9.33
C LYS A 282 -14.69 -22.88 8.63
N PHE A 283 -14.52 -21.89 7.76
CA PHE A 283 -15.55 -21.54 6.79
C PHE A 283 -15.50 -22.57 5.66
N ALA A 284 -16.64 -23.22 5.38
CA ALA A 284 -16.76 -24.21 4.33
C ALA A 284 -16.33 -23.60 2.99
N GLN A 285 -15.30 -24.18 2.37
CA GLN A 285 -14.96 -23.88 0.99
C GLN A 285 -16.13 -24.33 0.11
N ALA A 286 -16.67 -23.41 -0.69
CA ALA A 286 -17.59 -23.79 -1.76
C ALA A 286 -16.83 -24.74 -2.72
N PRO A 287 -17.43 -25.86 -3.14
CA PRO A 287 -16.73 -26.82 -3.99
C PRO A 287 -16.38 -26.14 -5.32
N VAL A 288 -15.11 -26.21 -5.68
CA VAL A 288 -14.66 -25.96 -7.05
C VAL A 288 -15.32 -27.04 -7.90
N ALA A 289 -16.25 -26.64 -8.76
CA ALA A 289 -16.84 -27.54 -9.73
C ALA A 289 -15.73 -28.09 -10.63
N ALA A 290 -15.34 -29.33 -10.38
CA ALA A 290 -14.49 -30.08 -11.29
C ALA A 290 -15.29 -30.25 -12.58
N SER A 291 -14.91 -29.54 -13.63
CA SER A 291 -15.33 -29.85 -15.00
C SER A 291 -14.67 -31.19 -15.37
N GLY A 292 -15.34 -32.28 -15.01
CA GLY A 292 -15.03 -33.60 -15.50
C GLY A 292 -15.29 -33.65 -16.99
N GLY A 293 -14.21 -33.70 -17.77
CA GLY A 293 -14.28 -34.13 -19.15
C GLY A 293 -14.67 -35.61 -19.20
N MET A 294 -15.80 -35.90 -19.84
CA MET A 294 -16.08 -37.24 -20.35
C MET A 294 -16.58 -37.13 -21.78
N ARG A 295 -15.78 -37.73 -22.65
CA ARG A 295 -16.02 -38.18 -24.03
C ARG A 295 -16.03 -37.12 -25.12
#